data_AF-A0A9D5V842-F1
#
_entry.id   AF-A0A9D5V842-F1
#
_cell.length_a   1.000
_cell.length_b   1.000
_cell.length_c   1.000
_cell.angle_alpha   90.00
_cell.angle_beta   90.00
_cell.angle_gamma   90.00
#
_symmetry.space_group_name_H-M   'P 1'
#
loop_
_entity.id
_entity.type
_entity.pdbx_description
1 polymer ?
#
loop_
_entity_poly.entity_id
_entity_poly.type
_entity_poly.pdbx_seq_one_letter_code
_entity_poly.pdbx_strand_id
1 'polypeptide(L)'
;IDPSSKRSGGSILGDKTRMLQLATHDRAFIRPSPTGDALGGVARKTRQTIPLLEAAGYDPIIVETVGVGQSETMAASMVDFFTLITTPNAGDDLQGIKRGIMELVHAILVNKADGAFEEQAKTARHILVRALELMHPPVPGWKVSVETVSSLREEGIGRYWEMVEAFRGEMVGSGQLAAERRRQARDWMWEMVEEELKRRFITNHQVSALLPGLEQAVIGGAVPPVVAASQLLDAHFGASRNLGAR
;
A
#
# COMPACT_ATOMS: atom_id res chain seq x y z
N ILE A 1 0.95 -4.38 -6.33
CA ILE A 1 -0.40 -3.83 -6.04
C ILE A 1 -0.76 -2.85 -7.14
N ASP A 2 -1.69 -3.22 -8.03
CA ASP A 2 -2.15 -2.39 -9.14
C ASP A 2 -3.62 -2.00 -8.96
N PRO A 3 -3.93 -0.73 -8.64
CA PRO A 3 -5.31 -0.22 -8.54
C PRO A 3 -6.12 -0.33 -9.83
N SER A 4 -5.44 -0.32 -10.98
CA SER A 4 -6.06 -0.33 -12.31
C SER A 4 -6.53 -1.71 -12.76
N SER A 5 -6.10 -2.77 -12.05
CA SER A 5 -6.52 -4.17 -12.28
C SER A 5 -8.04 -4.39 -12.30
N LYS A 6 -8.80 -3.49 -11.66
CA LYS A 6 -10.27 -3.42 -11.75
C LYS A 6 -10.80 -3.31 -13.19
N ARG A 7 -10.14 -2.48 -14.01
CA ARG A 7 -10.59 -2.18 -15.38
C ARG A 7 -10.13 -3.25 -16.37
N SER A 8 -8.95 -3.82 -16.16
CA SER A 8 -8.34 -4.78 -17.08
C SER A 8 -8.70 -6.24 -16.81
N GLY A 9 -9.35 -6.54 -15.67
CA GLY A 9 -9.59 -7.92 -15.26
C GLY A 9 -8.31 -8.66 -14.86
N GLY A 10 -7.27 -7.89 -14.48
CA GLY A 10 -5.95 -8.40 -14.09
C GLY A 10 -5.19 -9.07 -15.24
N SER A 11 -3.96 -9.49 -14.97
CA SER A 11 -3.12 -10.16 -15.97
C SER A 11 -2.81 -11.59 -15.53
N ILE A 12 -3.13 -12.56 -16.38
CA ILE A 12 -2.81 -13.98 -16.17
C ILE A 12 -1.29 -14.18 -16.17
N LEU A 13 -0.58 -13.51 -17.07
CA LEU A 13 0.87 -13.63 -17.23
C LEU A 13 1.65 -12.54 -16.50
N GLY A 14 1.01 -11.42 -16.17
CA GLY A 14 1.69 -10.20 -15.71
C GLY A 14 2.51 -9.54 -16.82
N ASP A 15 3.01 -8.33 -16.57
CA ASP A 15 4.05 -7.73 -17.42
C ASP A 15 5.44 -8.17 -16.93
N LYS A 16 5.75 -9.46 -17.13
CA LYS A 16 7.07 -10.03 -16.78
C LYS A 16 8.20 -9.53 -17.67
N THR A 17 7.87 -8.83 -18.77
CA THR A 17 8.87 -8.31 -19.72
C THR A 17 9.73 -7.20 -19.12
N ARG A 18 9.30 -6.59 -18.01
CA ARG A 18 10.08 -5.58 -17.27
C ARG A 18 11.18 -6.16 -16.39
N MET A 19 11.14 -7.46 -16.09
CA MET A 19 12.06 -8.16 -15.18
C MET A 19 12.57 -9.45 -15.81
N LEU A 20 13.09 -9.37 -17.04
CA LEU A 20 13.46 -10.55 -17.85
C LEU A 20 14.38 -11.53 -17.11
N GLN A 21 15.42 -11.02 -16.45
CA GLN A 21 16.38 -11.86 -15.72
C GLN A 21 15.71 -12.62 -14.58
N LEU A 22 14.88 -11.95 -13.77
CA LEU A 22 14.16 -12.57 -12.65
C LEU A 22 13.03 -13.49 -13.14
N ALA A 23 12.39 -13.17 -14.26
CA ALA A 23 11.29 -13.95 -14.80
C ALA A 23 11.71 -15.37 -15.23
N THR A 24 13.00 -15.57 -15.53
CA THR A 24 13.58 -16.87 -15.91
C THR A 24 14.44 -17.49 -14.82
N HIS A 25 14.57 -16.87 -13.65
CA HIS A 25 15.48 -17.34 -12.61
C HIS A 25 14.76 -18.32 -11.67
N ASP A 26 15.28 -19.54 -11.51
CA ASP A 26 14.62 -20.62 -10.76
C ASP A 26 14.34 -20.32 -9.28
N ARG A 27 15.11 -19.40 -8.69
CA ARG A 27 14.92 -18.95 -7.30
C ARG A 27 14.03 -17.72 -7.16
N ALA A 28 13.46 -17.22 -8.26
CA ALA A 28 12.59 -16.05 -8.26
C ALA A 28 11.16 -16.45 -8.63
N PHE A 29 10.18 -15.93 -7.88
CA PHE A 29 8.77 -16.13 -8.17
C PHE A 29 8.08 -14.77 -8.32
N ILE A 30 7.63 -14.46 -9.54
CA ILE A 30 6.95 -13.21 -9.86
C ILE A 30 5.46 -13.48 -10.02
N ARG A 31 4.66 -12.84 -9.17
CA ARG A 31 3.20 -12.87 -9.21
C ARG A 31 2.64 -11.49 -9.57
N PRO A 32 1.86 -11.34 -10.65
CA PRO A 32 1.17 -10.09 -10.94
C PRO A 32 0.10 -9.78 -9.89
N SER A 33 -0.27 -8.49 -9.80
CA SER A 33 -1.31 -8.07 -8.87
C SER A 33 -2.62 -8.83 -9.14
N PRO A 34 -3.25 -9.38 -8.09
CA PRO A 34 -4.49 -10.13 -8.25
C PRO A 34 -5.64 -9.22 -8.68
N THR A 35 -6.66 -9.79 -9.32
CA THR A 35 -7.92 -9.10 -9.63
C THR A 35 -8.75 -8.85 -8.38
N GLY A 36 -9.44 -7.72 -8.32
CA GLY A 36 -10.48 -7.47 -7.32
C GLY A 36 -11.35 -6.27 -7.68
N ASP A 37 -12.62 -6.30 -7.28
CA ASP A 37 -13.61 -5.24 -7.57
C ASP A 37 -13.28 -3.90 -6.86
N ALA A 38 -12.48 -3.98 -5.79
CA ALA A 38 -12.01 -2.87 -4.98
C ALA A 38 -10.48 -2.88 -4.81
N LEU A 39 -9.88 -1.71 -4.58
CA LEU A 39 -8.45 -1.56 -4.22
C LEU A 39 -8.12 -2.48 -3.01
N GLY A 40 -9.04 -2.52 -2.03
CA GLY A 40 -9.03 -3.44 -0.89
C GLY A 40 -8.91 -4.91 -1.27
N GLY A 41 -9.64 -5.37 -2.30
CA GLY A 41 -9.58 -6.75 -2.76
C GLY A 41 -8.22 -7.19 -3.31
N VAL A 42 -7.49 -6.27 -3.96
CA VAL A 42 -6.14 -6.52 -4.49
C VAL A 42 -5.13 -6.64 -3.34
N ALA A 43 -5.16 -5.69 -2.40
CA ALA A 43 -4.30 -5.73 -1.23
C ALA A 43 -4.58 -6.93 -0.34
N ARG A 44 -5.85 -7.27 -0.09
CA ARG A 44 -6.26 -8.46 0.67
C ARG A 44 -5.65 -9.73 0.09
N LYS A 45 -5.84 -9.97 -1.21
CA LYS A 45 -5.28 -11.17 -1.87
C LYS A 45 -3.74 -11.17 -1.85
N THR A 46 -3.12 -9.99 -1.91
CA THR A 46 -1.65 -9.85 -1.83
C THR A 46 -1.17 -10.23 -0.43
N ARG A 47 -1.77 -9.64 0.63
CA ARG A 47 -1.48 -9.97 2.02
C ARG A 47 -1.71 -11.45 2.36
N GLN A 48 -2.74 -12.10 1.80
CA GLN A 48 -2.95 -13.56 1.95
C GLN A 48 -1.89 -14.40 1.26
N THR A 49 -1.23 -13.86 0.22
CA THR A 49 -0.19 -14.57 -0.53
C THR A 49 1.15 -14.56 0.18
N ILE A 50 1.48 -13.47 0.89
CA ILE A 50 2.74 -13.33 1.63
C ILE A 50 3.05 -14.55 2.52
N PRO A 51 2.19 -14.97 3.46
CA PRO A 51 2.49 -16.10 4.33
C PRO A 51 2.59 -17.43 3.58
N LEU A 52 1.94 -17.57 2.42
CA LEU A 52 2.09 -18.77 1.57
C LEU A 52 3.49 -18.83 0.94
N LEU A 53 4.03 -17.67 0.54
CA LEU A 53 5.39 -17.56 0.01
C LEU A 53 6.43 -17.78 1.11
N GLU A 54 6.21 -17.20 2.30
CA GLU A 54 7.07 -17.44 3.47
C GLU A 54 7.11 -18.94 3.82
N ALA A 55 5.93 -19.60 3.87
CA ALA A 55 5.84 -21.04 4.14
C ALA A 55 6.47 -21.91 3.03
N ALA A 56 6.53 -21.40 1.80
CA ALA A 56 7.22 -22.05 0.69
C ALA A 56 8.74 -21.80 0.67
N GLY A 57 9.28 -21.05 1.65
CA GLY A 57 10.71 -20.80 1.80
C GLY A 57 11.25 -19.63 0.98
N TYR A 58 10.39 -18.74 0.47
CA TYR A 58 10.83 -17.52 -0.20
C TYR A 58 11.22 -16.45 0.83
N ASP A 59 12.46 -15.98 0.74
CA ASP A 59 13.01 -14.87 1.51
C ASP A 59 14.12 -14.21 0.66
N PRO A 60 14.05 -12.91 0.34
CA PRO A 60 13.04 -11.91 0.75
C PRO A 60 11.76 -11.93 -0.11
N ILE A 61 10.69 -11.31 0.42
CA ILE A 61 9.45 -11.02 -0.32
C ILE A 61 9.40 -9.53 -0.66
N ILE A 62 9.30 -9.21 -1.95
CA ILE A 62 9.21 -7.82 -2.44
C ILE A 62 7.78 -7.53 -2.91
N VAL A 63 7.17 -6.48 -2.37
CA VAL A 63 5.84 -6.01 -2.76
C VAL A 63 5.98 -4.67 -3.48
N GLU A 64 5.74 -4.66 -4.78
CA GLU A 64 5.78 -3.45 -5.61
C GLU A 64 4.38 -2.85 -5.79
N THR A 65 4.24 -1.53 -5.65
CA THR A 65 3.05 -0.78 -6.09
C THR A 65 3.15 -0.47 -7.58
N VAL A 66 2.08 -0.71 -8.34
CA VAL A 66 2.01 -0.49 -9.78
C VAL A 66 0.92 0.53 -10.09
N GLY A 67 1.25 1.58 -10.82
CA GLY A 67 0.28 2.58 -11.30
C GLY A 67 -0.05 3.69 -10.29
N VAL A 68 -1.06 4.49 -10.64
CA VAL A 68 -1.53 5.66 -9.87
C VAL A 68 -2.74 5.31 -9.01
N GLY A 69 -2.68 5.62 -7.71
CA GLY A 69 -3.76 5.40 -6.74
C GLY A 69 -3.22 5.22 -5.33
N GLN A 70 -4.08 5.36 -4.32
CA GLN A 70 -3.80 5.28 -2.87
C GLN A 70 -3.34 3.87 -2.41
N SER A 71 -2.34 3.32 -3.07
CA SER A 71 -1.82 1.97 -2.90
C SER A 71 -0.60 1.93 -1.99
N GLU A 72 -0.01 3.10 -1.69
CA GLU A 72 1.21 3.26 -0.90
C GLU A 72 0.95 2.92 0.57
N THR A 73 -0.12 3.46 1.17
CA THR A 73 -0.48 3.16 2.57
C THR A 73 -0.81 1.67 2.74
N MET A 74 -1.44 1.06 1.74
CA MET A 74 -1.76 -0.37 1.78
C MET A 74 -0.52 -1.25 1.61
N ALA A 75 0.41 -0.86 0.74
CA ALA A 75 1.69 -1.54 0.60
C ALA A 75 2.51 -1.42 1.88
N ALA A 76 2.62 -0.22 2.45
CA ALA A 76 3.34 0.03 3.69
C ALA A 76 2.77 -0.78 4.87
N SER A 77 1.45 -0.96 4.94
CA SER A 77 0.81 -1.71 6.01
C SER A 77 0.95 -3.23 5.91
N MET A 78 1.62 -3.76 4.87
CA MET A 78 1.85 -5.21 4.70
C MET A 78 3.32 -5.60 4.58
N VAL A 79 4.24 -4.66 4.78
CA VAL A 79 5.68 -4.90 4.67
C VAL A 79 6.37 -4.47 5.96
N ASP A 80 7.55 -5.06 6.18
CA ASP A 80 8.44 -4.66 7.27
C ASP A 80 9.25 -3.40 6.92
N PHE A 81 9.60 -3.26 5.65
CA PHE A 81 10.44 -2.18 5.13
C PHE A 81 9.77 -1.55 3.90
N PHE A 82 9.68 -0.22 3.86
CA PHE A 82 8.99 0.51 2.80
C PHE A 82 9.96 1.52 2.19
N THR A 83 10.23 1.36 0.91
CA THR A 83 11.20 2.17 0.16
C THR A 83 10.48 3.02 -0.88
N LEU A 84 10.72 4.32 -0.85
CA LEU A 84 10.31 5.21 -1.93
C LEU A 84 11.44 5.33 -2.95
N ILE A 85 11.15 5.09 -4.23
CA ILE A 85 12.10 5.32 -5.32
C ILE A 85 11.66 6.56 -6.09
N THR A 86 12.57 7.53 -6.22
CA THR A 86 12.37 8.77 -6.97
C THR A 86 13.48 8.98 -8.01
N THR A 87 13.40 10.04 -8.81
CA THR A 87 14.41 10.39 -9.82
C THR A 87 15.00 11.78 -9.58
N PRO A 88 16.15 12.14 -10.18
CA PRO A 88 16.86 13.37 -9.86
C PRO A 88 16.13 14.64 -10.28
N ASN A 89 15.30 14.54 -11.33
CA ASN A 89 14.51 15.65 -11.87
C ASN A 89 13.12 15.77 -11.22
N ALA A 90 12.84 15.00 -10.18
CA ALA A 90 11.59 15.03 -9.42
C ALA A 90 11.42 16.31 -8.59
N GLY A 91 12.09 17.43 -8.93
CA GLY A 91 12.04 18.68 -8.15
C GLY A 91 10.62 19.23 -7.99
N ASP A 92 9.80 19.12 -9.03
CA ASP A 92 8.36 19.44 -8.98
C ASP A 92 7.54 18.30 -8.34
N ASP A 93 7.95 17.05 -8.57
CA ASP A 93 7.33 15.86 -7.97
C ASP A 93 7.59 15.76 -6.46
N LEU A 94 8.61 16.43 -5.92
CA LEU A 94 8.93 16.51 -4.49
C LEU A 94 7.86 17.29 -3.73
N GLN A 95 7.22 18.28 -4.38
CA GLN A 95 5.99 18.91 -3.90
C GLN A 95 4.77 17.97 -4.05
N GLY A 96 4.82 17.04 -5.00
CA GLY A 96 3.84 15.99 -5.23
C GLY A 96 3.97 14.76 -4.33
N ILE A 97 5.12 14.57 -3.66
CA ILE A 97 5.27 13.56 -2.61
C ILE A 97 4.37 14.01 -1.48
N LYS A 98 3.20 13.37 -1.40
CA LYS A 98 2.22 13.63 -0.35
C LYS A 98 2.91 13.45 0.99
N ARG A 99 2.73 14.42 1.89
CA ARG A 99 3.16 14.33 3.29
C ARG A 99 2.90 12.95 3.92
N GLY A 100 1.77 12.32 3.57
CA GLY A 100 1.42 10.98 4.05
C GLY A 100 2.31 9.83 3.57
N ILE A 101 3.05 9.94 2.45
CA ILE A 101 4.03 8.92 2.03
C ILE A 101 5.33 9.07 2.83
N MET A 102 5.78 10.31 3.05
CA MET A 102 7.00 10.60 3.82
C MET A 102 6.90 10.11 5.26
N GLU A 103 5.68 10.04 5.80
CA GLU A 103 5.38 9.49 7.13
C GLU A 103 5.41 7.94 7.18
N LEU A 104 5.65 7.25 6.05
CA LEU A 104 5.65 5.78 5.95
C LEU A 104 7.00 5.19 5.49
N VAL A 105 7.91 6.01 4.98
CA VAL A 105 9.13 5.52 4.32
C VAL A 105 10.25 5.22 5.31
N HIS A 106 10.83 4.02 5.20
CA HIS A 106 12.02 3.63 5.96
C HIS A 106 13.32 4.01 5.23
N ALA A 107 13.26 4.12 3.90
CA ALA A 107 14.33 4.68 3.07
C ALA A 107 13.80 5.33 1.79
N ILE A 108 14.61 6.21 1.21
CA ILE A 108 14.36 6.85 -0.08
C ILE A 108 15.56 6.60 -0.99
N LEU A 109 15.29 6.12 -2.22
CA LEU A 109 16.29 5.95 -3.26
C LEU A 109 16.08 6.99 -4.36
N VAL A 110 17.10 7.82 -4.61
CA VAL A 110 17.17 8.68 -5.80
C VAL A 110 17.86 7.86 -6.89
N ASN A 111 17.05 7.21 -7.73
CA ASN A 111 17.52 6.37 -8.83
C ASN A 111 17.95 7.23 -10.03
N LYS A 112 18.61 6.61 -11.03
CA LYS A 112 19.21 7.28 -12.21
C LYS A 112 20.32 8.27 -11.85
N ALA A 113 21.04 8.01 -10.76
CA ALA A 113 22.16 8.83 -10.32
C ALA A 113 23.42 8.51 -11.12
N ASP A 114 23.38 8.77 -12.43
CA ASP A 114 24.44 8.34 -13.33
C ASP A 114 24.58 9.25 -14.57
N GLY A 115 25.79 9.32 -15.11
CA GLY A 115 26.12 10.17 -16.26
C GLY A 115 25.77 11.64 -16.01
N ALA A 116 24.94 12.23 -16.88
CA ALA A 116 24.54 13.63 -16.80
C ALA A 116 23.59 13.97 -15.64
N PHE A 117 23.13 12.96 -14.88
CA PHE A 117 22.17 13.14 -13.79
C PHE A 117 22.77 12.98 -12.38
N GLU A 118 24.07 12.71 -12.27
CA GLU A 118 24.72 12.43 -10.98
C GLU A 118 24.64 13.62 -10.01
N GLU A 119 24.94 14.84 -10.49
CA GLU A 119 24.90 16.05 -9.67
C GLU A 119 23.47 16.46 -9.29
N GLN A 120 22.49 16.28 -10.20
CA GLN A 120 21.08 16.45 -9.86
C GLN A 120 20.65 15.46 -8.79
N ALA A 121 21.13 14.21 -8.84
CA ALA A 121 20.77 13.19 -7.87
C ALA A 121 21.30 13.51 -6.48
N LYS A 122 22.55 13.99 -6.39
CA LYS A 122 23.16 14.51 -5.15
C LYS A 122 22.36 15.69 -4.59
N THR A 123 21.93 16.60 -5.46
CA THR A 123 21.10 17.75 -5.07
C THR A 123 19.74 17.31 -4.53
N ALA A 124 19.04 16.42 -5.24
CA ALA A 124 17.77 15.86 -4.81
C ALA A 124 17.88 15.13 -3.46
N ARG A 125 18.95 14.34 -3.28
CA ARG A 125 19.26 13.70 -1.99
C ARG A 125 19.39 14.72 -0.88
N HIS A 126 20.15 15.80 -1.07
CA HIS A 126 20.30 16.84 -0.05
C HIS A 126 18.97 17.49 0.34
N ILE A 127 18.12 17.78 -0.64
CA ILE A 127 16.78 18.35 -0.40
C ILE A 127 15.93 17.38 0.44
N LEU A 128 15.90 16.10 0.09
CA LEU A 128 15.15 15.06 0.80
C LEU A 128 15.64 14.86 2.24
N VAL A 129 16.96 14.82 2.45
CA VAL A 129 17.55 14.72 3.80
C VAL A 129 17.10 15.90 4.66
N ARG A 130 17.16 17.13 4.13
CA ARG A 130 16.71 18.32 4.87
C ARG A 130 15.21 18.31 5.17
N ALA A 131 14.39 17.82 4.24
CA ALA A 131 12.96 17.68 4.48
C ALA A 131 12.67 16.69 5.62
N LEU A 132 13.37 15.55 5.63
CA LEU A 132 13.22 14.52 6.66
C LEU A 132 13.69 14.99 8.05
N GLU A 133 14.69 15.87 8.14
CA GLU A 133 15.13 16.47 9.42
C GLU A 133 14.03 17.30 10.09
N LEU A 134 13.04 17.78 9.33
CA LEU A 134 11.90 18.54 9.84
C LEU A 134 10.70 17.64 10.21
N MET A 135 10.83 16.32 10.03
CA MET A 135 9.76 15.35 10.24
C MET A 135 10.09 14.40 11.39
N HIS A 136 9.05 13.85 12.01
CA HIS A 136 9.23 12.75 12.95
C HIS A 136 9.49 11.46 12.16
N PRO A 137 10.48 10.65 12.57
CA PRO A 137 10.72 9.38 11.89
C PRO A 137 9.52 8.44 12.09
N PRO A 138 9.18 7.62 11.08
CA PRO A 138 8.06 6.69 11.16
C PRO A 138 8.29 5.59 12.21
N VAL A 139 9.55 5.26 12.47
CA VAL A 139 9.96 4.22 13.41
C VAL A 139 10.87 4.83 14.47
N PRO A 140 10.51 4.76 15.76
CA PRO A 140 11.35 5.28 16.83
C PRO A 140 12.75 4.67 16.82
N GLY A 141 13.76 5.54 16.81
CA GLY A 141 15.17 5.14 16.79
C GLY A 141 15.75 4.88 15.39
N TRP A 142 14.92 4.77 14.35
CA TRP A 142 15.42 4.67 12.97
C TRP A 142 15.46 6.03 12.28
N LYS A 143 16.62 6.38 11.73
CA LYS A 143 16.75 7.54 10.85
C LYS A 143 16.53 7.10 9.41
N VAL A 144 15.51 7.66 8.76
CA VAL A 144 15.22 7.41 7.34
C VAL A 144 16.45 7.74 6.50
N SER A 145 16.98 6.75 5.78
CA SER A 145 18.13 6.95 4.90
C SER A 145 17.70 7.45 3.52
N VAL A 146 18.53 8.29 2.90
CA VAL A 146 18.36 8.76 1.52
C VAL A 146 19.63 8.44 0.75
N GLU A 147 19.53 7.53 -0.22
CA GLU A 147 20.66 7.05 -1.01
C GLU A 147 20.48 7.37 -2.50
N THR A 148 21.57 7.59 -3.21
CA THR A 148 21.59 7.71 -4.67
C THR A 148 22.01 6.38 -5.28
N VAL A 149 21.27 5.91 -6.28
CA VAL A 149 21.53 4.63 -6.96
C VAL A 149 21.42 4.77 -8.47
N SER A 150 22.11 3.88 -9.19
CA SER A 150 21.85 3.64 -10.62
C SER A 150 21.43 2.20 -10.79
N SER A 151 20.12 1.97 -10.93
CA SER A 151 19.60 0.64 -11.28
C SER A 151 20.12 0.13 -12.63
N LEU A 152 20.41 1.02 -13.58
CA LEU A 152 20.92 0.64 -14.91
C LEU A 152 22.38 0.19 -14.86
N ARG A 153 23.20 0.84 -14.03
CA ARG A 153 24.62 0.48 -13.84
C ARG A 153 24.85 -0.47 -12.65
N GLU A 154 23.78 -0.88 -11.97
CA GLU A 154 23.81 -1.69 -10.75
C GLU A 154 24.60 -1.05 -9.59
N GLU A 155 24.74 0.28 -9.60
CA GLU A 155 25.51 1.03 -8.61
C GLU A 155 24.65 1.39 -7.39
N GLY A 156 25.19 1.13 -6.19
CA GLY A 156 24.54 1.45 -4.92
C GLY A 156 23.48 0.45 -4.46
N ILE A 157 23.12 -0.54 -5.28
CA ILE A 157 22.13 -1.57 -4.93
C ILE A 157 22.60 -2.44 -3.75
N GLY A 158 23.87 -2.83 -3.71
CA GLY A 158 24.45 -3.59 -2.59
C GLY A 158 24.40 -2.81 -1.26
N ARG A 159 24.80 -1.53 -1.27
CA ARG A 159 24.73 -0.65 -0.10
C ARG A 159 23.31 -0.44 0.39
N TYR A 160 22.36 -0.32 -0.54
CA TYR A 160 20.94 -0.28 -0.18
C TYR A 160 20.52 -1.57 0.53
N TRP A 161 20.93 -2.73 0.04
CA TRP A 161 20.59 -4.00 0.70
C TRP A 161 21.20 -4.12 2.10
N GLU A 162 22.47 -3.74 2.27
CA GLU A 162 23.14 -3.69 3.58
C GLU A 162 22.38 -2.80 4.58
N MET A 163 21.86 -1.65 4.12
CA MET A 163 21.03 -0.76 4.93
C MET A 163 19.69 -1.41 5.32
N VAL A 164 19.05 -2.16 4.41
CA VAL A 164 17.82 -2.91 4.73
C VAL A 164 18.09 -3.99 5.79
N GLU A 165 19.22 -4.69 5.69
CA GLU A 165 19.65 -5.70 6.68
C GLU A 165 19.96 -5.06 8.03
N ALA A 166 20.60 -3.89 8.05
CA ALA A 166 20.86 -3.13 9.27
C ALA A 166 19.55 -2.72 9.97
N PHE A 167 18.58 -2.17 9.22
CA PHE A 167 17.25 -1.87 9.75
C PHE A 167 16.62 -3.11 10.38
N ARG A 168 16.61 -4.23 9.64
CA ARG A 168 16.03 -5.49 10.14
C ARG A 168 16.72 -5.92 11.43
N GLY A 169 18.04 -5.84 11.51
CA GLY A 169 18.82 -6.15 12.72
C GLY A 169 18.40 -5.30 13.92
N GLU A 170 18.31 -3.99 13.75
CA GLU A 170 17.89 -3.06 14.81
C GLU A 170 16.45 -3.29 15.25
N MET A 171 15.53 -3.50 14.32
CA MET A 171 14.11 -3.71 14.63
C MET A 171 13.83 -5.07 15.25
N VAL A 172 14.59 -6.11 14.87
CA VAL A 172 14.55 -7.41 15.54
C VAL A 172 15.14 -7.30 16.95
N GLY A 173 16.33 -6.69 17.08
CA GLY A 173 17.01 -6.54 18.37
C GLY A 173 16.22 -5.73 19.40
N SER A 174 15.45 -4.74 18.95
CA SER A 174 14.55 -3.94 19.80
C SER A 174 13.15 -4.54 19.99
N GLY A 175 12.81 -5.61 19.25
CA GLY A 175 11.47 -6.21 19.26
C GLY A 175 10.39 -5.40 18.54
N GLN A 176 10.74 -4.25 17.96
CA GLN A 176 9.82 -3.38 17.22
C GLN A 176 9.22 -4.08 16.01
N LEU A 177 9.99 -4.92 15.31
CA LEU A 177 9.51 -5.65 14.13
C LEU A 177 8.34 -6.59 14.47
N ALA A 178 8.46 -7.34 15.57
CA ALA A 178 7.41 -8.25 16.02
C ALA A 178 6.19 -7.49 16.57
N ALA A 179 6.38 -6.30 17.14
CA ALA A 179 5.27 -5.43 17.55
C ALA A 179 4.52 -4.84 16.34
N GLU A 180 5.26 -4.40 15.33
CA GLU A 180 4.75 -3.89 14.06
C GLU A 180 3.87 -4.93 13.37
N ARG A 181 4.39 -6.13 13.12
CA ARG A 181 3.64 -7.23 12.47
C ARG A 181 2.37 -7.61 13.22
N ARG A 182 2.39 -7.59 14.57
CA ARG A 182 1.17 -7.84 15.38
C ARG A 182 0.13 -6.73 15.20
N ARG A 183 0.57 -5.47 15.11
CA ARG A 183 -0.32 -4.35 14.83
C ARG A 183 -0.93 -4.47 13.43
N GLN A 184 -0.10 -4.73 12.42
CA GLN A 184 -0.54 -4.95 11.04
C GLN A 184 -1.56 -6.09 10.94
N ALA A 185 -1.34 -7.20 11.64
CA ALA A 185 -2.27 -8.33 11.69
C ALA A 185 -3.63 -7.95 12.33
N ARG A 186 -3.61 -7.19 13.43
CA ARG A 186 -4.84 -6.67 14.05
C ARG A 186 -5.59 -5.73 13.11
N ASP A 187 -4.89 -4.79 12.50
CA ASP A 187 -5.50 -3.78 11.63
C ASP A 187 -6.11 -4.46 10.39
N TRP A 188 -5.40 -5.45 9.84
CA TRP A 188 -5.93 -6.27 8.76
C TRP A 188 -7.17 -7.07 9.17
N MET A 189 -7.21 -7.67 10.36
CA MET A 189 -8.41 -8.35 10.84
C MET A 189 -9.63 -7.42 10.79
N TRP A 190 -9.49 -6.17 11.23
CA TRP A 190 -10.58 -5.19 11.18
C TRP A 190 -10.95 -4.78 9.75
N GLU A 191 -9.97 -4.55 8.87
CA GLU A 191 -10.23 -4.30 7.45
C GLU A 191 -11.05 -5.44 6.82
N MET A 192 -10.74 -6.71 7.13
CA MET A 192 -11.50 -7.86 6.64
C MET A 192 -12.94 -7.89 7.15
N VAL A 193 -13.14 -7.51 8.41
CA VAL A 193 -14.48 -7.42 9.01
C VAL A 193 -15.29 -6.34 8.31
N GLU A 194 -14.72 -5.14 8.11
CA GLU A 194 -15.41 -4.03 7.43
C GLU A 194 -15.77 -4.37 5.98
N GLU A 195 -14.84 -4.97 5.22
CA GLU A 195 -15.10 -5.42 3.85
C GLU A 195 -16.24 -6.44 3.80
N GLU A 196 -16.22 -7.44 4.69
CA GLU A 196 -17.22 -8.50 4.71
C GLU A 196 -18.59 -8.00 5.18
N LEU A 197 -18.63 -7.08 6.17
CA LEU A 197 -19.86 -6.41 6.57
C LEU A 197 -20.47 -5.64 5.42
N LYS A 198 -19.68 -4.83 4.71
CA LYS A 198 -20.14 -4.09 3.53
C LYS A 198 -20.65 -5.01 2.43
N ARG A 199 -19.93 -6.11 2.16
CA ARG A 199 -20.34 -7.10 1.15
C ARG A 199 -21.68 -7.72 1.52
N ARG A 200 -21.82 -8.23 2.76
CA ARG A 200 -23.08 -8.82 3.26
C ARG A 200 -24.23 -7.82 3.23
N PHE A 201 -23.95 -6.57 3.58
CA PHE A 201 -24.91 -5.47 3.54
C PHE A 201 -25.49 -5.28 2.14
N ILE A 202 -24.62 -5.08 1.14
CA ILE A 202 -25.04 -4.82 -0.25
C ILE A 202 -25.75 -6.04 -0.86
N THR A 203 -25.32 -7.26 -0.52
CA THR A 203 -25.93 -8.50 -1.04
C THR A 203 -27.23 -8.90 -0.34
N ASN A 204 -27.65 -8.19 0.71
CA ASN A 204 -28.92 -8.46 1.39
C ASN A 204 -30.08 -8.11 0.45
N HIS A 205 -31.05 -9.01 0.33
CA HIS A 205 -32.17 -8.86 -0.60
C HIS A 205 -33.02 -7.59 -0.37
N GLN A 206 -33.25 -7.19 0.89
CA GLN A 206 -34.02 -5.98 1.23
C GLN A 206 -33.24 -4.72 0.87
N VAL A 207 -31.95 -4.68 1.23
CA VAL A 207 -31.05 -3.57 0.88
C VAL A 207 -30.93 -3.43 -0.64
N SER A 208 -30.66 -4.53 -1.35
CA SER A 208 -30.49 -4.54 -2.79
C SER A 208 -31.75 -4.10 -3.55
N ALA A 209 -32.95 -4.33 -2.99
CA ALA A 209 -34.20 -3.87 -3.57
C ALA A 209 -34.43 -2.36 -3.38
N LEU A 210 -34.03 -1.80 -2.23
CA LEU A 210 -34.23 -0.39 -1.89
C LEU A 210 -33.14 0.53 -2.44
N LEU A 211 -31.91 0.03 -2.58
CA LEU A 211 -30.71 0.82 -2.88
C LEU A 211 -30.85 1.69 -4.15
N PRO A 212 -31.27 1.17 -5.32
CA PRO A 212 -31.34 2.00 -6.53
C PRO A 212 -32.33 3.16 -6.39
N GLY A 213 -33.48 2.92 -5.74
CA GLY A 213 -34.50 3.95 -5.53
C GLY A 213 -34.04 5.04 -4.57
N LEU A 214 -33.39 4.65 -3.47
CA LEU A 214 -32.87 5.61 -2.49
C LEU A 214 -31.68 6.41 -3.03
N GLU A 215 -30.79 5.81 -3.82
CA GLU A 215 -29.72 6.56 -4.49
C GLU A 215 -30.28 7.63 -5.41
N GLN A 216 -31.29 7.32 -6.24
CA GLN A 216 -31.93 8.30 -7.10
C GLN A 216 -32.65 9.41 -6.31
N ALA A 217 -33.31 9.06 -5.21
CA ALA A 217 -33.97 10.03 -4.35
C ALA A 217 -32.96 10.98 -3.67
N VAL A 218 -31.78 10.49 -3.29
CA VAL A 218 -30.69 11.32 -2.74
C VAL A 218 -30.11 12.23 -3.81
N ILE A 219 -29.80 11.69 -5.01
CA ILE A 219 -29.27 12.46 -6.13
C ILE A 219 -30.25 13.57 -6.55
N GLY A 220 -31.54 13.26 -6.57
CA GLY A 220 -32.61 14.21 -6.87
C GLY A 220 -32.97 15.17 -5.72
N GLY A 221 -32.34 15.04 -4.55
CA GLY A 221 -32.58 15.91 -3.39
C GLY A 221 -33.91 15.64 -2.66
N ALA A 222 -34.65 14.59 -3.01
CA ALA A 222 -35.92 14.24 -2.40
C ALA A 222 -35.76 13.63 -0.99
N VAL A 223 -34.60 13.00 -0.72
CA VAL A 223 -34.28 12.40 0.59
C VAL A 223 -32.86 12.81 1.02
N PRO A 224 -32.66 13.29 2.26
CA PRO A 224 -31.32 13.56 2.76
C PRO A 224 -30.45 12.28 2.84
N PRO A 225 -29.13 12.36 2.55
CA PRO A 225 -28.24 11.19 2.59
C PRO A 225 -28.28 10.40 3.91
N VAL A 226 -28.37 11.10 5.05
CA VAL A 226 -28.44 10.48 6.39
C VAL A 226 -29.72 9.64 6.56
N VAL A 227 -30.84 10.11 6.03
CA VAL A 227 -32.13 9.41 6.11
C VAL A 227 -32.11 8.17 5.24
N ALA A 228 -31.62 8.29 4.00
CA ALA A 228 -31.47 7.14 3.10
C ALA A 228 -30.52 6.07 3.69
N ALA A 229 -29.39 6.48 4.27
CA ALA A 229 -28.47 5.57 4.95
C ALA A 229 -29.14 4.83 6.13
N SER A 230 -29.90 5.56 6.96
CA SER A 230 -30.66 4.97 8.07
C SER A 230 -31.68 3.94 7.58
N GLN A 231 -32.42 4.24 6.51
CA GLN A 231 -33.39 3.29 5.95
C GLN A 231 -32.73 2.02 5.41
N LEU A 232 -31.57 2.12 4.76
CA LEU A 232 -30.81 0.96 4.30
C LEU A 232 -30.28 0.14 5.48
N LEU A 233 -29.84 0.78 6.56
CA LEU A 233 -29.40 0.11 7.79
C LEU A 233 -30.56 -0.63 8.47
N ASP A 234 -31.71 0.02 8.61
CA ASP A 234 -32.94 -0.56 9.16
C ASP A 234 -33.42 -1.77 8.33
N ALA A 235 -33.28 -1.69 7.00
CA ALA A 235 -33.59 -2.81 6.10
C ALA A 235 -32.60 -3.97 6.23
N HIS A 236 -31.36 -3.76 6.68
CA HIS A 236 -30.39 -4.84 6.84
C HIS A 236 -30.46 -5.51 8.22
N PHE A 237 -30.53 -4.71 9.27
CA PHE A 237 -30.46 -5.18 10.66
C PHE A 237 -31.85 -5.42 11.28
N GLY A 238 -32.92 -5.14 10.53
CA GLY A 238 -34.26 -4.97 11.06
C GLY A 238 -34.37 -3.66 11.84
N ALA A 239 -35.57 -3.12 11.95
CA ALA A 239 -35.82 -1.98 12.82
C ALA A 239 -35.55 -2.38 14.28
N SER A 240 -34.32 -2.19 14.76
CA SER A 240 -34.02 -2.15 16.18
C SER A 240 -34.57 -0.84 16.77
N ARG A 241 -35.88 -0.62 16.62
CA ARG A 241 -36.62 0.32 17.45
C ARG A 241 -36.94 -0.38 18.75
N ASN A 242 -36.00 -0.30 19.68
CA ASN A 242 -36.28 -0.12 21.11
C ASN A 242 -34.96 -0.07 21.87
N LEU A 243 -34.34 1.10 21.95
CA LEU A 243 -33.42 1.44 23.04
C LEU A 243 -33.46 2.96 23.22
N GLY A 244 -34.18 3.42 24.25
CA GLY A 244 -33.97 4.75 24.83
C GLY A 244 -35.12 5.76 24.80
N ALA A 245 -36.39 5.33 24.98
CA ALA A 245 -37.39 6.22 25.57
C ALA A 245 -37.55 5.88 27.06
N ARG A 246 -36.72 6.51 27.88
CA ARG A 246 -36.99 6.84 29.29
C ARG A 246 -36.26 8.13 29.62
#